data_AF-A0A1B6IAT4-F1
#
_entry.id   AF-A0A1B6IAT4-F1
#
_cell.length_a   1.000
_cell.length_b   1.000
_cell.length_c   1.000
_cell.angle_alpha   90.00
_cell.angle_beta   90.00
_cell.angle_gamma   90.00
#
_symmetry.space_group_name_H-M   'P 1'
#
loop_
_entity.id
_entity.type
_entity.pdbx_description
1 polymer ?
#
loop_
_entity_poly.entity_id
_entity_poly.type
_entity_poly.pdbx_seq_one_letter_code
_entity_poly.pdbx_strand_id
1 'polypeptide(L)'
;NYTYKAYSFIRQLAYAYHSEDLVSNRNPSKQLNFEVKLSPKLRYVNVSLDAPLLSAQFNNIWVHPNVEPLLTVHPEYSTAERFLQVATQKQYLPTCVVDKNFAQTFDNNTYPVRLGKCWHVMFQEAPK
;
A
#
# COMPACT_ATOMS: atom_id res chain seq x y z
N ASN A 1 13.84 0.14 25.49
CA ASN A 1 14.68 -0.36 24.38
C ASN A 1 13.79 -0.57 23.15
N TYR A 2 13.95 0.23 22.10
CA TYR A 2 13.03 0.27 20.95
C TYR A 2 13.13 -0.98 20.05
N THR A 3 14.34 -1.53 19.89
CA THR A 3 14.62 -2.73 19.09
C THR A 3 13.83 -3.95 19.57
N TYR A 4 13.73 -4.13 20.89
CA TYR A 4 12.98 -5.23 21.49
C TYR A 4 11.48 -5.13 21.25
N LYS A 5 10.90 -3.91 21.29
CA LYS A 5 9.48 -3.68 21.01
C LYS A 5 9.14 -4.00 19.55
N ALA A 6 9.99 -3.60 18.61
CA ALA A 6 9.81 -3.89 17.19
C ALA A 6 9.84 -5.41 16.94
N TYR A 7 10.84 -6.11 17.50
CA TYR A 7 10.92 -7.57 17.42
C TYR A 7 9.69 -8.25 18.05
N SER A 8 9.24 -7.84 19.25
CA SER A 8 8.08 -8.46 19.89
C SER A 8 6.78 -8.28 19.10
N PHE A 9 6.60 -7.12 18.45
CA PHE A 9 5.43 -6.85 17.61
C PHE A 9 5.43 -7.71 16.35
N ILE A 10 6.56 -7.79 15.65
CA ILE A 10 6.72 -8.65 14.47
C ILE A 10 6.53 -10.13 14.85
N ARG A 11 7.11 -10.56 15.98
CA ARG A 11 6.95 -11.93 16.49
C ARG A 11 5.50 -12.29 16.79
N GLN A 12 4.71 -11.36 17.35
CA GLN A 12 3.28 -11.59 17.60
C GLN A 12 2.47 -11.65 16.30
N LEU A 13 2.72 -10.75 15.34
CA LEU A 13 2.00 -10.72 14.07
C LEU A 13 2.33 -11.90 13.15
N ALA A 14 3.59 -12.34 13.15
CA ALA A 14 4.11 -13.37 12.27
C ALA A 14 4.36 -14.70 13.00
N TYR A 15 3.71 -14.94 14.16
CA TYR A 15 3.93 -16.13 14.99
C TYR A 15 3.73 -17.45 14.23
N ALA A 16 2.80 -17.50 13.27
CA ALA A 16 2.56 -18.71 12.47
C ALA A 16 3.63 -18.97 11.38
N TYR A 17 4.49 -18.00 11.08
CA TYR A 17 5.43 -18.01 9.95
C TYR A 17 6.89 -17.85 10.39
N HIS A 18 7.16 -17.88 11.70
CA HIS A 18 8.49 -17.69 12.25
C HIS A 18 9.28 -19.00 12.28
N SER A 19 10.51 -18.97 11.76
CA SER A 19 11.54 -19.95 12.06
C SER A 19 12.74 -19.19 12.61
N GLU A 20 13.06 -19.43 13.88
CA GLU A 20 14.24 -18.87 14.53
C GLU A 20 15.31 -19.95 14.59
N ASP A 21 16.48 -19.67 14.01
CA ASP A 21 17.63 -20.57 14.10
C ASP A 21 18.71 -19.89 14.95
N LEU A 22 18.96 -20.48 16.13
CA LEU A 22 19.94 -20.01 17.09
C LEU A 22 21.31 -20.66 16.88
N VAL A 23 21.43 -21.65 15.98
CA VAL A 23 22.54 -22.63 16.01
C VAL A 23 23.58 -22.45 14.90
N SER A 24 23.31 -21.65 13.85
CA SER A 24 24.28 -21.43 12.75
C SER A 24 24.58 -19.96 12.50
N ASN A 25 25.08 -19.27 13.53
CA ASN A 25 25.44 -17.86 13.39
C ASN A 25 26.78 -17.72 12.64
N ARG A 26 26.72 -17.44 11.33
CA ARG A 26 27.88 -17.17 10.45
C ARG A 26 28.03 -15.69 10.10
N ASN A 27 27.40 -14.78 10.83
CA ASN A 27 27.49 -13.35 10.51
C ASN A 27 28.71 -12.73 11.22
N PRO A 28 29.64 -12.06 10.51
CA PRO A 28 30.79 -11.41 11.14
C PRO A 28 30.31 -10.38 12.15
N SER A 29 30.92 -10.42 13.34
CA SER A 29 30.57 -9.58 14.48
C SER A 29 30.44 -8.10 14.09
N LYS A 30 29.26 -7.51 14.40
CA LYS A 30 28.82 -6.10 14.22
C LYS A 30 28.01 -5.74 12.96
N GLN A 31 27.60 -6.70 12.12
CA GLN A 31 26.69 -6.40 11.00
C GLN A 31 25.28 -6.93 11.27
N LEU A 32 24.27 -6.12 10.89
CA LEU A 32 22.86 -6.51 10.88
C LEU A 32 22.43 -6.52 9.41
N ASN A 33 22.08 -7.69 8.91
CA ASN A 33 21.56 -7.83 7.56
C ASN A 33 20.04 -7.99 7.66
N PHE A 34 19.32 -7.13 6.95
CA PHE A 34 17.88 -7.18 6.86
C PHE A 34 17.51 -7.29 5.38
N GLU A 35 16.80 -8.34 5.03
CA GLU A 35 16.38 -8.62 3.66
C GLU A 35 14.87 -8.87 3.63
N VAL A 36 14.22 -8.25 2.65
CA VAL A 36 12.78 -8.36 2.42
C VAL A 36 12.58 -8.77 0.97
N LYS A 37 12.00 -9.96 0.77
CA LYS A 37 11.67 -10.50 -0.56
C LYS A 37 10.16 -10.47 -0.75
N LEU A 38 9.73 -9.62 -1.68
CA LEU A 38 8.34 -9.50 -2.10
C LEU A 38 8.05 -10.52 -3.22
N SER A 39 6.94 -11.23 -3.13
CA SER A 39 6.48 -12.06 -4.26
C SER A 39 6.05 -11.18 -5.46
N PRO A 40 6.12 -11.67 -6.71
CA PRO A 40 5.78 -10.86 -7.90
C PRO A 40 4.36 -10.28 -7.90
N LYS A 41 3.42 -10.91 -7.19
CA LYS A 41 2.03 -10.45 -7.03
C LYS A 41 1.75 -9.88 -5.64
N LEU A 42 2.79 -9.64 -4.83
CA LEU A 42 2.72 -9.04 -3.49
C LEU A 42 1.77 -9.74 -2.51
N ARG A 43 1.40 -11.00 -2.77
CA ARG A 43 0.52 -11.79 -1.90
C ARG A 43 1.24 -12.32 -0.67
N TYR A 44 2.54 -12.54 -0.82
CA TYR A 44 3.42 -13.08 0.20
C TYR A 44 4.72 -12.28 0.27
N VAL A 45 5.25 -12.17 1.48
CA VAL A 45 6.55 -11.57 1.79
C VAL A 45 7.39 -12.54 2.61
N ASN A 46 8.67 -12.63 2.28
CA ASN A 46 9.68 -13.27 3.11
C ASN A 46 10.56 -12.19 3.74
N VAL A 47 10.80 -12.29 5.04
CA VAL A 47 11.67 -11.37 5.79
C VAL A 47 12.77 -12.20 6.43
N SER A 48 14.02 -11.84 6.17
CA SER A 48 15.19 -12.40 6.84
C SER A 48 15.91 -11.31 7.63
N LEU A 49 16.20 -11.62 8.89
CA LEU A 49 16.98 -10.77 9.79
C LEU A 49 18.14 -11.60 10.32
N ASP A 50 19.35 -11.25 9.91
CA ASP A 50 20.57 -11.86 10.43
C ASP A 50 21.29 -10.84 11.31
N ALA A 51 21.24 -11.07 12.62
CA ALA A 51 21.93 -10.27 13.63
C ALA A 51 23.03 -11.09 14.31
N PRO A 52 24.03 -10.46 14.96
CA PRO A 52 25.16 -11.16 15.57
C PRO A 52 24.79 -12.11 16.72
N LEU A 53 23.55 -12.10 17.22
CA LEU A 53 23.09 -12.98 18.29
C LEU A 53 21.91 -13.87 17.87
N LEU A 54 21.26 -13.57 16.75
CA LEU A 54 20.00 -14.20 16.34
C LEU A 54 19.86 -14.11 14.82
N SER A 55 19.53 -15.23 14.17
CA SER A 55 19.03 -15.25 12.80
C SER A 55 17.55 -15.64 12.83
N ALA A 56 16.70 -14.78 12.27
CA ALA A 56 15.26 -14.99 12.22
C ALA A 56 14.78 -14.91 10.77
N GLN A 57 14.01 -15.91 10.35
CA GLN A 57 13.38 -15.94 9.04
C GLN A 57 11.87 -16.05 9.21
N PHE A 58 11.16 -15.24 8.43
CA PHE A 58 9.71 -15.27 8.32
C PHE A 58 9.37 -15.52 6.87
N ASN A 59 8.83 -16.70 6.59
CA ASN A 59 8.55 -17.12 5.22
C ASN A 59 7.05 -17.16 4.96
N ASN A 60 6.63 -16.75 3.77
CA ASN A 60 5.26 -16.82 3.29
C ASN A 60 4.26 -16.01 4.13
N ILE A 61 4.67 -14.83 4.64
CA ILE A 61 3.78 -13.92 5.36
C ILE A 61 2.75 -13.39 4.39
N TRP A 62 1.46 -13.67 4.64
CA TRP A 62 0.37 -13.17 3.81
C TRP A 62 0.23 -11.65 3.93
N VAL A 63 0.10 -11.00 2.77
CA VAL A 63 -0.09 -9.55 2.66
C VAL A 63 -1.56 -9.28 2.34
N HIS A 64 -2.21 -8.47 3.17
CA HIS A 64 -3.58 -8.06 2.93
C HIS A 64 -3.64 -7.09 1.72
N PRO A 65 -4.62 -7.21 0.79
CA PRO A 65 -4.73 -6.33 -0.39
C PRO A 65 -4.70 -4.82 -0.06
N ASN A 66 -5.31 -4.43 1.05
CA ASN A 66 -5.31 -3.03 1.51
C ASN A 66 -3.94 -2.46 1.89
N VAL A 67 -2.94 -3.28 2.18
CA VAL A 67 -1.57 -2.83 2.52
C VAL A 67 -0.59 -2.97 1.35
N GLU A 68 -0.99 -3.65 0.28
CA GLU A 68 -0.22 -3.78 -0.97
C GLU A 68 0.26 -2.41 -1.53
N PRO A 69 -0.55 -1.33 -1.51
CA PRO A 69 -0.10 -0.02 -2.00
C PRO A 69 1.05 0.58 -1.19
N LEU A 70 1.22 0.18 0.07
CA LEU A 70 2.28 0.68 0.95
C LEU A 70 3.63 0.03 0.66
N LEU A 71 3.63 -1.17 0.06
CA LEU A 71 4.82 -1.99 -0.17
C LEU A 71 5.44 -1.76 -1.55
N THR A 72 4.80 -0.96 -2.41
CA THR A 72 5.23 -0.73 -3.78
C THR A 72 5.59 0.72 -4.03
N VAL A 73 6.63 0.93 -4.82
CA VAL A 73 7.04 2.27 -5.27
C VAL A 73 6.35 2.54 -6.61
N HIS A 74 5.72 3.71 -6.76
CA HIS A 74 5.14 4.14 -8.04
C HIS A 74 5.86 5.41 -8.52
N PRO A 75 6.18 5.52 -9.81
CA PRO A 75 6.94 6.68 -10.32
C PRO A 75 6.17 8.00 -10.22
N GLU A 76 4.84 7.96 -10.31
CA GLU A 76 4.00 9.17 -10.35
C GLU A 76 3.23 9.47 -9.05
N TYR A 77 3.01 8.46 -8.19
CA TYR A 77 2.14 8.61 -7.02
C TYR A 77 2.92 8.28 -5.76
N SER A 78 2.81 9.14 -4.76
CA SER A 78 3.36 8.88 -3.44
C SER A 78 2.65 7.71 -2.77
N THR A 79 3.32 7.08 -1.79
CA THR A 79 2.74 6.00 -0.98
C THR A 79 1.44 6.42 -0.29
N ALA A 80 1.36 7.69 0.15
CA ALA A 80 0.17 8.25 0.79
C ALA A 80 -1.01 8.38 -0.20
N GLU A 81 -0.78 8.92 -1.39
CA GLU A 81 -1.82 9.08 -2.42
C GLU A 81 -2.37 7.72 -2.86
N ARG A 82 -1.51 6.71 -3.03
CA ARG A 82 -1.96 5.36 -3.42
C ARG A 82 -2.78 4.69 -2.32
N PHE A 83 -2.38 4.88 -1.06
CA PHE A 83 -3.18 4.42 0.06
C PHE A 83 -4.56 5.10 0.07
N LEU A 84 -4.60 6.42 -0.12
CA LEU A 84 -5.86 7.17 -0.20
C LEU A 84 -6.73 6.72 -1.38
N GLN A 85 -6.13 6.45 -2.55
CA GLN A 85 -6.86 5.89 -3.68
C GLN A 85 -7.49 4.54 -3.35
N VAL A 86 -6.81 3.63 -2.65
CA VAL A 86 -7.42 2.35 -2.25
C VAL A 86 -8.49 2.55 -1.18
N ALA A 87 -8.22 3.36 -0.16
CA ALA A 87 -9.15 3.63 0.93
C ALA A 87 -10.44 4.32 0.46
N THR A 88 -10.36 5.15 -0.59
CA THR A 88 -11.49 5.90 -1.17
C THR A 88 -12.07 5.25 -2.42
N GLN A 89 -11.67 4.01 -2.77
CA GLN A 89 -12.10 3.36 -4.02
C GLN A 89 -11.87 4.22 -5.27
N LYS A 90 -10.74 4.94 -5.29
CA LYS A 90 -10.27 5.87 -6.33
C LYS A 90 -11.06 7.17 -6.43
N GLN A 91 -11.94 7.46 -5.46
CA GLN A 91 -12.66 8.74 -5.36
C GLN A 91 -11.84 9.86 -4.70
N TYR A 92 -10.57 9.60 -4.36
CA TYR A 92 -9.66 10.60 -3.79
C TYR A 92 -9.46 11.81 -4.71
N LEU A 93 -9.46 11.59 -6.03
CA LEU A 93 -9.33 12.67 -6.99
C LEU A 93 -10.71 13.19 -7.37
N PRO A 94 -10.92 14.52 -7.41
CA PRO A 94 -12.18 15.10 -7.85
C PRO A 94 -12.39 14.76 -9.33
N THR A 95 -13.42 13.97 -9.62
CA THR A 95 -13.80 13.57 -10.98
C THR A 95 -15.18 14.08 -11.33
N CYS A 96 -15.36 14.62 -12.53
CA CYS A 96 -16.67 14.97 -13.09
C CYS A 96 -17.03 13.97 -14.19
N VAL A 97 -18.24 13.40 -14.13
CA VAL A 97 -18.72 12.41 -15.10
C VAL A 97 -20.10 12.82 -15.59
N VAL A 98 -20.31 12.78 -16.89
CA VAL A 98 -21.60 13.06 -17.52
C VAL A 98 -22.05 11.83 -18.30
N ASP A 99 -23.19 11.28 -17.94
CA ASP A 99 -23.91 10.22 -18.64
C ASP A 99 -25.19 10.80 -19.29
N LYS A 100 -25.93 9.97 -20.05
CA LYS A 100 -27.13 10.37 -20.79
C LYS A 100 -28.22 11.01 -19.91
N ASN A 101 -28.34 10.57 -18.66
CA ASN A 101 -29.43 10.97 -17.76
C ASN A 101 -28.95 11.65 -16.48
N PHE A 102 -27.66 11.55 -16.14
CA PHE A 102 -27.11 12.05 -14.87
C PHE A 102 -25.73 12.67 -15.08
N ALA A 103 -25.42 13.68 -14.28
CA ALA A 103 -24.09 14.24 -14.16
C ALA A 103 -23.65 14.22 -12.70
N GLN A 104 -22.36 13.94 -12.47
CA GLN A 104 -21.69 14.02 -11.18
C GLN A 104 -20.63 15.13 -11.25
N THR A 105 -20.67 16.09 -10.33
CA THR A 105 -19.66 17.16 -10.24
C THR A 105 -18.39 16.71 -9.53
N PHE A 106 -17.33 17.51 -9.64
CA PHE A 106 -16.08 17.36 -8.88
C PHE A 106 -16.29 17.28 -7.36
N ASP A 107 -17.34 17.91 -6.84
CA ASP A 107 -17.71 17.95 -5.42
C ASP A 107 -18.66 16.82 -5.00
N ASN A 108 -18.73 15.74 -5.79
CA ASN A 108 -19.58 14.58 -5.55
C ASN A 108 -21.09 14.89 -5.53
N ASN A 109 -21.54 15.92 -6.24
CA ASN A 109 -22.97 16.21 -6.39
C ASN A 109 -23.52 15.53 -7.65
N THR A 110 -24.49 14.63 -7.47
CA THR A 110 -25.15 13.93 -8.58
C THR A 110 -26.52 14.54 -8.86
N TYR A 111 -26.79 14.90 -10.11
CA TYR A 111 -28.06 15.48 -10.52
C TYR A 111 -28.51 14.96 -11.90
N PRO A 112 -29.82 14.86 -12.15
CA PRO A 112 -30.33 14.44 -13.45
C PRO A 112 -30.06 15.53 -14.51
N VAL A 113 -29.66 15.11 -15.69
CA VAL A 113 -29.43 15.99 -16.85
C VAL A 113 -30.26 15.52 -18.05
N ARG A 114 -30.71 16.48 -18.86
CA ARG A 114 -31.36 16.22 -20.15
C ARG A 114 -30.54 16.89 -21.24
N LEU A 115 -29.54 16.17 -21.74
CA LEU A 115 -28.70 16.66 -22.84
C LEU A 115 -29.53 16.61 -24.13
N GLY A 116 -29.78 17.79 -24.70
CA GLY A 116 -30.52 17.94 -25.95
C GLY A 116 -29.64 17.64 -27.15
N LYS A 117 -30.05 18.11 -28.34
CA LYS A 117 -29.24 18.03 -29.58
C LYS A 117 -28.29 19.23 -29.76
N CYS A 118 -28.09 20.02 -28.71
CA CYS A 118 -27.27 21.22 -28.75
C CYS A 118 -25.88 20.95 -28.15
N TRP A 119 -24.92 21.82 -28.45
CA TRP A 119 -23.63 21.80 -27.78
C TRP A 119 -23.78 22.23 -26.32
N HIS A 120 -23.16 21.49 -25.42
CA HIS A 120 -23.15 21.75 -23.97
C HIS A 120 -21.71 21.85 -23.48
N VAL A 121 -21.45 22.77 -22.54
CA VAL A 121 -20.15 22.90 -21.88
C VAL A 121 -20.17 22.05 -20.62
N MET A 122 -19.28 21.05 -20.54
CA MET A 122 -19.14 20.18 -19.37
C MET A 122 -18.31 20.82 -18.26
N PHE A 123 -17.27 21.56 -18.65
CA PHE A 123 -16.36 22.25 -17.74
C PHE A 123 -15.74 23.44 -18.46
N GLN A 124 -15.60 24.54 -17.74
CA GLN A 124 -14.91 25.74 -18.20
C GLN A 124 -14.07 26.28 -17.05
N GLU A 125 -12.80 26.54 -17.33
CA GLU A 125 -11.95 27.32 -16.45
C GLU A 125 -12.27 28.81 -16.65
N ALA A 126 -12.67 29.49 -15.58
CA ALA A 126 -12.86 30.94 -15.57
C ALA A 126 -11.80 31.57 -14.66
N PRO A 127 -10.99 32.52 -15.15
CA PRO A 127 -10.06 33.26 -14.30
C PRO A 127 -10.85 34.06 -13.26
N LYS A 128 -10.24 34.23 -12.07
CA LYS A 128 -10.80 35.04 -10.99
C LYS A 128 -10.73 36.54 -11.29
#